data_AF-Q8MTM8-F1
#
_entry.id   AF-Q8MTM8-F1
#
_cell.length_a   1.000
_cell.length_b   1.000
_cell.length_c   1.000
_cell.angle_alpha   90.00
_cell.angle_beta   90.00
_cell.angle_gamma   90.00
#
_symmetry.space_group_name_H-M   'P 1'
#
loop_
_entity.id
_entity.type
_entity.pdbx_description
1 polymer ?
#
loop_
_entity_poly.entity_id
_entity_poly.type
_entity_poly.pdbx_seq_one_letter_code
_entity_poly.pdbx_strand_id
1 'polypeptide(L)'
;ESICIINLTEQAGKEKVIADAFSRNIVHYDSEKLIYVSFDFHSYCRGMRFENVATLIEAVAPQAISMGFHWRDAKGVICNQKAVFRVNCMDCLDRTSVV
;
A
#
# COMPACT_ATOMS: atom_id res chain seq x y z
N GLU A 1 -12.18 -8.57 -6.92
CA GLU A 1 -10.84 -7.97 -7.03
C GLU A 1 -10.22 -7.96 -5.65
N SER A 2 -8.94 -8.31 -5.54
CA SER A 2 -8.21 -8.25 -4.27
C SER A 2 -7.60 -6.86 -4.09
N ILE A 3 -7.42 -6.41 -2.85
CA ILE A 3 -6.88 -5.08 -2.54
C ILE A 3 -5.70 -5.23 -1.58
N CYS A 4 -4.57 -4.64 -1.94
CA CYS A 4 -3.44 -4.45 -1.02
C CYS A 4 -3.49 -3.02 -0.51
N ILE A 5 -3.74 -2.86 0.79
CA ILE A 5 -3.78 -1.56 1.44
C ILE A 5 -2.39 -1.27 1.99
N ILE A 6 -1.83 -0.12 1.60
CA ILE A 6 -0.57 0.40 2.12
C ILE A 6 -0.91 1.63 2.95
N ASN A 7 -0.70 1.55 4.26
CA ASN A 7 -0.97 2.64 5.18
C ASN A 7 0.36 3.28 5.62
N LEU A 8 0.56 4.54 5.23
CA LEU A 8 1.79 5.30 5.47
C LEU A 8 1.77 6.11 6.77
N THR A 9 0.74 5.93 7.61
CA THR A 9 0.55 6.72 8.83
C THR A 9 1.60 6.43 9.89
N GLU A 10 1.96 7.45 10.66
CA GLU A 10 2.81 7.32 11.84
C GLU A 10 2.19 6.32 12.84
N GLN A 11 3.04 5.46 13.39
CA GLN A 11 2.62 4.50 14.42
C GLN A 11 2.75 5.06 15.84
N ALA A 12 3.17 6.32 15.94
CA ALA A 12 3.25 7.10 17.17
C ALA A 12 2.57 8.46 16.97
N GLY A 13 2.42 9.23 18.06
CA GLY A 13 1.86 10.57 17.98
C GLY A 13 0.37 10.60 17.64
N LYS A 14 -0.05 11.64 16.91
CA LYS A 14 -1.47 11.97 16.71
C LYS A 14 -2.16 11.03 15.73
N GLU A 15 -1.45 10.51 14.73
CA GLU A 15 -2.04 9.62 13.71
C GLU A 15 -2.31 8.21 14.24
N LYS A 16 -1.61 7.78 15.30
CA LYS A 16 -1.71 6.44 15.87
C LYS A 16 -3.14 6.03 16.18
N VAL A 17 -3.98 6.94 16.69
CA VAL A 17 -5.37 6.63 17.02
C VAL A 17 -6.17 6.15 15.80
N ILE A 18 -5.92 6.76 14.64
CA ILE A 18 -6.55 6.39 13.37
C ILE A 18 -5.90 5.14 12.80
N ALA A 19 -4.56 5.03 12.85
CA ALA A 19 -3.83 3.85 12.39
C ALA A 19 -4.27 2.57 13.13
N ASP A 20 -4.39 2.66 14.46
CA ASP A 20 -4.87 1.57 15.31
C ASP A 20 -6.34 1.24 15.02
N ALA A 21 -7.20 2.24 14.85
CA ALA A 21 -8.60 1.99 14.52
C ALA A 21 -8.77 1.31 13.16
N PHE A 22 -8.01 1.76 12.15
CA PHE A 22 -8.04 1.19 10.81
C PHE A 22 -7.53 -0.25 10.82
N SER A 23 -6.36 -0.51 11.41
CA SER A 23 -5.79 -1.87 11.52
C SER A 23 -6.71 -2.82 12.27
N ARG A 24 -7.31 -2.41 13.40
CA ARG A 24 -8.31 -3.22 14.11
C ARG A 24 -9.50 -3.58 13.23
N ASN A 25 -10.04 -2.61 12.49
CA ASN A 25 -11.17 -2.86 11.60
C ASN A 25 -10.81 -3.81 10.45
N ILE A 26 -9.59 -3.71 9.90
CA ILE A 26 -9.12 -4.66 8.88
C ILE A 26 -9.03 -6.08 9.44
N VAL A 27 -8.46 -6.25 10.64
CA VAL A 27 -8.38 -7.55 11.31
C VAL A 27 -9.78 -8.10 11.62
N HIS A 28 -10.72 -7.25 12.06
CA HIS A 28 -12.09 -7.68 12.34
C HIS A 28 -12.89 -8.02 11.07
N TYR A 29 -12.59 -7.35 9.95
CA TYR A 29 -13.23 -7.65 8.69
C TYR A 29 -12.75 -8.99 8.10
N ASP A 30 -11.55 -9.45 8.48
CA ASP A 30 -10.99 -10.79 8.25
C ASP A 30 -11.29 -11.35 6.86
N SER A 31 -10.78 -10.66 5.83
CA SER A 31 -11.06 -11.01 4.44
C SER A 31 -9.81 -11.47 3.73
N GLU A 32 -9.87 -12.68 3.16
CA GLU A 32 -8.80 -13.23 2.31
C GLU A 32 -8.51 -12.39 1.04
N LYS A 33 -9.42 -11.49 0.68
CA LYS A 33 -9.24 -10.56 -0.46
C LYS A 33 -8.42 -9.31 -0.09
N LEU A 34 -8.05 -9.14 1.18
CA LEU A 34 -7.31 -8.00 1.68
C LEU A 34 -5.93 -8.39 2.15
N ILE A 35 -4.95 -7.59 1.73
CA ILE A 35 -3.61 -7.56 2.29
C ILE A 35 -3.43 -6.19 2.92
N TYR A 36 -2.91 -6.13 4.15
CA TYR A 36 -2.65 -4.88 4.84
C TYR A 36 -1.17 -4.73 5.17
N VAL A 37 -0.59 -3.63 4.73
CA VAL A 37 0.80 -3.25 4.95
C VAL A 37 0.81 -1.92 5.68
N SER A 38 1.47 -1.88 6.85
CA SER A 38 1.66 -0.66 7.62
C SER A 38 3.12 -0.24 7.53
N PHE A 39 3.38 1.00 7.12
CA PHE A 39 4.73 1.52 6.95
C PHE A 39 4.83 2.92 7.56
N ASP A 40 5.62 3.08 8.61
CA ASP A 40 5.81 4.38 9.27
C ASP A 40 6.75 5.27 8.43
N PHE A 41 6.17 6.05 7.51
CA PHE A 41 6.94 6.82 6.55
C PHE A 41 7.86 7.85 7.23
N HIS A 42 7.42 8.50 8.31
CA HIS A 42 8.23 9.50 9.02
C HIS A 42 9.43 8.87 9.73
N SER A 43 9.24 7.71 10.34
CA SER A 43 10.33 6.98 11.00
C SER A 43 11.37 6.50 9.99
N TYR A 44 10.91 5.87 8.91
CA TYR A 44 11.78 5.24 7.93
C TYR A 44 12.45 6.24 6.97
N CYS A 45 11.76 7.31 6.56
CA CYS A 45 12.30 8.31 5.65
C CYS A 45 12.87 9.55 6.37
N ARG A 46 13.11 9.45 7.69
CA ARG A 46 13.70 10.54 8.48
C ARG A 46 15.02 11.01 7.86
N GLY A 47 15.15 12.32 7.65
CA GLY A 47 16.33 12.91 7.01
C GLY A 47 16.38 12.73 5.49
N MET A 48 15.22 12.61 4.82
CA MET A 48 15.09 12.48 3.36
C MET A 48 15.72 11.21 2.79
N ARG A 49 15.79 10.14 3.58
CA ARG A 49 16.30 8.83 3.15
C ARG A 49 15.22 8.06 2.40
N PHE A 50 14.93 8.52 1.19
CA PHE A 50 13.93 7.89 0.29
C PHE A 50 14.35 6.51 -0.20
N GLU A 51 15.64 6.16 -0.08
CA GLU A 51 16.17 4.81 -0.29
C GLU A 51 15.42 3.76 0.57
N ASN A 52 14.89 4.12 1.73
CA ASN A 52 14.09 3.20 2.57
C ASN A 52 12.69 2.91 2.02
N VAL A 53 12.22 3.68 1.02
CA VAL A 53 11.02 3.34 0.25
C VAL A 53 11.28 2.10 -0.62
N ALA A 54 12.53 1.87 -1.06
CA ALA A 54 12.88 0.66 -1.81
C ALA A 54 12.55 -0.61 -1.02
N THR A 55 12.77 -0.61 0.30
CA THR A 55 12.38 -1.73 1.18
C THR A 55 10.88 -1.99 1.17
N LEU A 56 10.05 -0.93 1.15
CA LEU A 56 8.60 -1.07 1.01
C LEU A 56 8.23 -1.64 -0.37
N ILE A 57 8.85 -1.13 -1.44
CA ILE A 57 8.61 -1.60 -2.82
C ILE A 57 9.00 -3.07 -2.96
N GLU A 58 10.16 -3.48 -2.45
CA GLU A 58 10.62 -4.87 -2.44
C GLU A 58 9.66 -5.77 -1.66
N ALA A 59 9.16 -5.30 -0.51
CA ALA A 59 8.21 -6.05 0.30
C ALA A 59 6.85 -6.27 -0.39
N VAL A 60 6.41 -5.33 -1.24
CA VAL A 60 5.13 -5.43 -1.98
C VAL A 60 5.29 -5.92 -3.43
N ALA A 61 6.52 -6.13 -3.90
CA ALA A 61 6.79 -6.58 -5.26
C ALA A 61 6.11 -7.92 -5.61
N PRO A 62 6.08 -8.95 -4.73
CA PRO A 62 5.36 -10.19 -5.01
C PRO A 62 3.85 -9.96 -5.25
N GLN A 63 3.26 -9.04 -4.50
CA GLN A 63 1.86 -8.64 -4.62
C GLN A 63 1.67 -7.94 -5.95
N ALA A 64 2.54 -6.99 -6.32
CA ALA A 64 2.48 -6.29 -7.61
C ALA A 64 2.53 -7.25 -8.81
N ILE A 65 3.43 -8.24 -8.77
CA ILE A 65 3.52 -9.29 -9.80
C ILE A 65 2.22 -10.09 -9.87
N SER A 66 1.64 -10.46 -8.72
CA SER A 66 0.37 -11.19 -8.65
C SER A 66 -0.84 -10.37 -9.13
N MET A 67 -0.85 -9.06 -8.85
CA MET A 67 -1.89 -8.13 -9.33
C MET A 67 -1.92 -8.08 -10.86
N GLY A 68 -0.74 -8.08 -11.47
CA GLY A 68 -0.57 -7.88 -12.90
C GLY A 68 -1.10 -6.52 -13.36
N PHE A 69 -1.32 -6.39 -14.65
CA PHE A 69 -1.84 -5.20 -15.29
C PHE A 69 -2.82 -5.59 -16.38
N HIS A 70 -3.61 -4.62 -16.84
CA HIS A 70 -4.41 -4.82 -18.05
C HIS A 70 -3.55 -4.57 -19.29
N TRP A 71 -3.56 -5.52 -20.21
CA TRP A 71 -2.89 -5.40 -21.50
C TRP A 71 -3.82 -5.86 -22.61
N ARG A 72 -3.95 -5.04 -23.65
CA ARG A 72 -4.71 -5.32 -24.86
C ARG A 72 -3.89 -4.90 -26.08
N ASP A 73 -3.98 -5.70 -27.14
CA ASP A 73 -3.48 -5.35 -28.47
C ASP A 73 -4.65 -5.20 -29.46
N ALA A 74 -4.32 -5.06 -30.75
CA ALA A 74 -5.32 -4.95 -31.82
C ALA A 74 -6.18 -6.22 -32.00
N LYS A 75 -5.73 -7.38 -31.48
CA LYS A 75 -6.42 -8.67 -31.56
C LYS A 75 -7.29 -8.95 -30.34
N GLY A 76 -7.05 -8.25 -29.23
CA GLY A 76 -7.90 -8.34 -28.04
C GLY A 76 -7.14 -8.23 -26.73
N VAL A 77 -7.80 -8.63 -25.64
CA VAL A 77 -7.21 -8.58 -24.30
C VAL A 77 -6.19 -9.71 -24.14
N ILE A 78 -4.96 -9.36 -23.79
CA ILE A 78 -3.86 -10.28 -23.46
C ILE A 78 -3.96 -10.69 -21.99
N CYS A 79 -4.16 -9.73 -21.09
CA CYS A 79 -4.36 -9.98 -19.68
C CYS A 79 -5.18 -8.87 -19.01
N ASN A 80 -5.77 -9.20 -17.85
CA ASN A 80 -6.48 -8.25 -17.00
C ASN A 80 -5.77 -8.09 -15.67
N GLN A 81 -5.82 -6.87 -15.13
CA GLN A 81 -5.44 -6.60 -13.75
C GLN A 81 -6.38 -7.35 -12.79
N LYS A 82 -5.82 -7.95 -11.75
CA LYS A 82 -6.53 -8.81 -10.79
C LYS A 82 -6.75 -8.16 -9.43
N ALA A 83 -5.93 -7.15 -9.11
CA ALA A 83 -5.90 -6.49 -7.83
C ALA A 83 -5.36 -5.06 -7.94
N VAL A 84 -5.57 -4.27 -6.89
CA VAL A 84 -5.15 -2.87 -6.82
C VAL A 84 -4.40 -2.58 -5.52
N PHE A 85 -3.47 -1.64 -5.59
CA PHE A 85 -2.91 -0.99 -4.41
C PHE A 85 -3.80 0.17 -3.99
N ARG A 86 -4.13 0.25 -2.69
CA ARG A 86 -4.78 1.40 -2.08
C ARG A 86 -3.83 2.00 -1.06
N VAL A 87 -3.18 3.09 -1.44
CA VAL A 87 -2.22 3.80 -0.58
C VAL A 87 -2.94 4.92 0.16
N ASN A 88 -2.72 5.02 1.47
CA ASN A 88 -3.25 6.10 2.30
C ASN A 88 -2.14 6.78 3.09
N CYS A 89 -2.23 8.10 3.26
CA CYS A 89 -1.42 8.90 4.16
C CYS A 89 -2.32 9.98 4.78
N MET A 90 -2.14 10.26 6.07
CA MET A 90 -2.98 11.22 6.80
C MET A 90 -2.47 12.66 6.68
N ASP A 91 -1.17 12.84 6.42
CA ASP A 91 -0.51 14.15 6.37
C ASP A 91 -0.50 14.83 4.99
N CYS A 92 0.04 14.18 3.94
CA CYS A 92 0.32 14.86 2.65
C CYS A 92 0.21 13.92 1.43
N LEU A 93 -0.32 14.46 0.32
CA LEU A 93 -0.42 13.78 -0.98
C LEU A 93 0.96 13.35 -1.52
N ASP A 94 2.02 14.14 -1.27
CA ASP A 94 3.35 13.89 -1.81
C ASP A 94 3.92 12.52 -1.45
N ARG A 95 3.59 12.00 -0.25
CA ARG A 95 4.05 10.67 0.20
C ARG A 95 3.35 9.53 -0.53
N THR A 96 2.10 9.73 -0.93
CA THR A 96 1.35 8.75 -1.73
C THR A 96 1.79 8.76 -3.19
N SER A 97 2.32 9.87 -3.70
CA SER A 97 2.84 9.95 -5.07
C SER A 97 4.21 9.31 -5.24
N VAL A 98 4.97 9.16 -4.14
CA VAL A 98 6.28 8.48 -4.12
C VAL A 98 6.13 6.95 -4.17
N VAL A 99 4.98 6.43 -3.74
CA VAL A 99 4.68 4.99 -3.62
C VAL A 99 3.77 4.55 -4.76
#